data_AF-A0A1M6N7J6-F1
#
_entry.id   AF-A0A1M6N7J6-F1
#
_cell.length_a   1.000
_cell.length_b   1.000
_cell.length_c   1.000
_cell.angle_alpha   90.00
_cell.angle_beta   90.00
_cell.angle_gamma   90.00
#
_symmetry.space_group_name_H-M   'P 1'
#
loop_
_entity.id
_entity.type
_entity.pdbx_description
1 polymer ?
#
loop_
_entity_poly.entity_id
_entity_poly.type
_entity_poly.pdbx_seq_one_letter_code
_entity_poly.pdbx_strand_id
1 'polypeptide(L)'
;MTDKVKQTEKGIGIGKILLVVFMVFIITPLLIVGIIYYTNDSFKMEANKILVNLPGPVGEYFKTYPTKNELDTQKISVAKYLVGIDNNRAIDKLILIKNEDEVLYNEIIKLMIKLDANKTKAIMDQIRKNLVKKDILLRTVEQIDIEKEKEIMDKAKYFESLSYITAIKEIEASINNNEIGYTELGKIFENMKKENAAFLLRYMDKNISRKIIDKFSFDEKKRDIKVLLSTMEDRELKLRYAAEIYSTESPEKLVSIIGNTQTYKVDELAFIYKNIGIIKGAQVLARLNDDDFVHELVNEIKEKEILLNRKDFITEDILKAYKIYRDFDKNVDELTSIYEKMGDEQIAMLIKRMIRNTSSSKKYSLSNGETISISDEDLALTILDKFSERKLASVLSNLDNNLASDITKKLSLPQ
;
A
#
# COMPACT_ATOMS: atom_id res chain seq x y z
N MET A 1 28.35 110.76 -32.28
CA MET A 1 26.91 111.01 -32.09
C MET A 1 26.32 109.67 -31.69
N THR A 2 26.16 109.25 -30.42
CA THR A 2 25.50 109.94 -29.27
C THR A 2 24.22 110.62 -29.74
N ASP A 3 23.00 110.17 -29.40
CA ASP A 3 22.52 109.89 -28.05
C ASP A 3 21.20 109.04 -28.04
N LYS A 4 21.02 108.27 -26.96
CA LYS A 4 19.79 107.90 -26.21
C LYS A 4 18.59 107.18 -26.87
N VAL A 5 18.28 106.00 -26.32
CA VAL A 5 16.95 105.73 -25.72
C VAL A 5 17.14 105.00 -24.38
N LYS A 6 16.77 105.67 -23.28
CA LYS A 6 16.75 105.14 -21.91
C LYS A 6 15.40 104.46 -21.62
N GLN A 7 15.48 103.40 -20.82
CA GLN A 7 14.40 102.58 -20.26
C GLN A 7 13.27 103.39 -19.62
N THR A 8 12.03 102.88 -19.74
CA THR A 8 10.92 103.23 -18.86
C THR A 8 10.41 101.97 -18.17
N GLU A 9 10.80 101.80 -16.92
CA GLU A 9 10.13 100.94 -15.94
C GLU A 9 8.68 101.43 -15.78
N LYS A 10 7.70 100.61 -16.15
CA LYS A 10 6.30 100.87 -15.81
C LYS A 10 6.12 100.57 -14.32
N GLY A 11 6.28 101.60 -13.49
CA GLY A 11 5.96 101.55 -12.07
C GLY A 11 4.55 100.99 -11.86
N ILE A 12 4.44 99.98 -11.00
CA ILE A 12 3.16 99.39 -10.61
C ILE A 12 2.37 100.50 -9.91
N GLY A 13 1.26 100.93 -10.51
CA GLY A 13 0.40 101.94 -9.90
C GLY A 13 0.02 101.54 -8.48
N ILE A 14 0.07 102.50 -7.54
CA ILE A 14 -0.14 102.29 -6.10
C ILE A 14 -1.38 101.44 -5.79
N GLY A 15 -2.45 101.58 -6.59
CA GLY A 15 -3.67 100.76 -6.48
C GLY A 15 -3.48 99.26 -6.74
N LYS A 16 -2.59 98.86 -7.67
CA LYS A 16 -2.26 97.44 -7.91
C LYS A 16 -1.40 96.86 -6.80
N ILE A 17 -0.48 97.65 -6.23
CA ILE A 17 0.32 97.22 -5.07
C ILE A 17 -0.60 97.02 -3.86
N LEU A 18 -1.50 97.96 -3.59
CA LEU A 18 -2.49 97.84 -2.50
C LEU A 18 -3.40 96.61 -2.69
N LEU A 19 -3.84 96.32 -3.92
CA LEU A 19 -4.66 95.15 -4.20
C LEU A 19 -3.89 93.84 -3.99
N VAL A 20 -2.63 93.76 -4.45
CA VAL A 20 -1.78 92.58 -4.22
C VAL A 20 -1.51 92.38 -2.73
N VAL A 21 -1.19 93.45 -2.00
CA VAL A 21 -1.00 93.39 -0.53
C VAL A 21 -2.28 92.92 0.16
N PHE A 22 -3.44 93.43 -0.24
CA PHE A 22 -4.75 93.01 0.28
C PHE A 22 -5.05 91.53 -0.03
N MET A 23 -4.77 91.07 -1.25
CA MET A 23 -4.93 89.66 -1.63
C MET A 23 -4.03 88.73 -0.81
N VAL A 24 -2.75 89.08 -0.65
CA VAL A 24 -1.81 88.29 0.16
C VAL A 24 -2.28 88.22 1.61
N PHE A 25 -2.78 89.33 2.17
CA PHE A 25 -3.30 89.36 3.54
C PHE A 25 -4.55 88.49 3.76
N ILE A 26 -5.31 88.15 2.70
CA ILE A 26 -6.49 87.28 2.78
C ILE A 26 -6.13 85.83 2.43
N ILE A 27 -5.37 85.61 1.36
CA ILE A 27 -5.06 84.28 0.84
C ILE A 27 -4.09 83.55 1.78
N THR A 28 -3.10 84.23 2.35
CA THR A 28 -2.12 83.57 3.22
C THR A 28 -2.77 83.00 4.49
N PRO A 29 -3.61 83.73 5.24
CA PRO A 29 -4.37 83.15 6.35
C PRO A 29 -5.31 82.02 5.90
N LEU A 30 -5.99 82.15 4.76
CA LEU A 30 -6.88 81.10 4.25
C LEU A 30 -6.12 79.79 3.94
N LEU A 31 -4.92 79.88 3.37
CA LEU A 31 -4.08 78.70 3.12
C LEU A 31 -3.62 78.06 4.43
N ILE A 32 -3.23 78.87 5.43
CA ILE A 32 -2.85 78.35 6.75
C ILE A 32 -4.05 77.64 7.40
N VAL A 33 -5.23 78.25 7.40
CA VAL A 33 -6.47 77.64 7.91
C VAL A 33 -6.81 76.37 7.13
N GLY A 34 -6.63 76.36 5.81
CA GLY A 34 -6.82 75.19 4.96
C GLY A 34 -5.88 74.03 5.31
N ILE A 35 -4.59 74.31 5.54
CA ILE A 35 -3.60 73.30 5.96
C ILE A 35 -3.97 72.74 7.33
N ILE A 36 -4.33 73.59 8.29
CA ILE A 36 -4.72 73.15 9.63
C ILE A 36 -6.02 72.31 9.55
N TYR A 37 -6.95 72.68 8.68
CA TYR A 37 -8.21 71.94 8.46
C TYR A 37 -7.98 70.53 7.93
N TYR A 38 -6.99 70.30 7.07
CA TYR A 38 -6.68 68.95 6.57
C TYR A 38 -5.78 68.14 7.51
N THR A 39 -4.92 68.80 8.29
CA THR A 39 -3.90 68.11 9.09
C THR A 39 -4.34 67.86 10.54
N ASN A 40 -5.33 68.59 11.06
CA ASN A 40 -5.78 68.49 12.45
C ASN A 40 -7.28 68.17 12.55
N ASP A 41 -7.61 66.95 12.93
CA ASP A 41 -9.00 66.49 13.04
C ASP A 41 -9.84 67.30 14.03
N SER A 42 -9.24 67.79 15.13
CA SER A 42 -9.96 68.60 16.11
C SER A 42 -10.33 69.97 15.54
N PHE A 43 -9.40 70.60 14.80
CA PHE A 43 -9.68 71.86 14.12
C PHE A 43 -10.68 71.67 12.98
N LYS A 44 -10.53 70.60 12.19
CA LYS A 44 -11.48 70.22 11.13
C LYS A 44 -12.90 70.11 11.65
N MET A 45 -13.08 69.43 12.79
CA MET A 45 -14.40 69.23 13.41
C MET A 45 -14.99 70.55 13.94
N GLU A 46 -14.18 71.42 14.55
CA GLU A 46 -14.67 72.71 15.06
C GLU A 46 -14.99 73.69 13.92
N ALA A 47 -14.16 73.72 12.88
CA ALA A 47 -14.43 74.45 11.65
C ALA A 47 -15.72 73.96 10.98
N ASN A 48 -15.95 72.65 10.90
CA ASN A 48 -17.18 72.08 10.35
C ASN A 48 -18.44 72.56 11.08
N LYS A 49 -18.43 72.67 12.42
CA LYS A 49 -19.59 73.21 13.18
C LYS A 49 -19.94 74.64 12.76
N ILE A 50 -18.94 75.45 12.44
CA ILE A 50 -19.14 76.83 11.99
C ILE A 50 -19.64 76.82 10.53
N LEU A 51 -19.03 76.00 9.68
CA LEU A 51 -19.34 75.92 8.25
C LEU A 51 -20.76 75.37 7.98
N VAL A 52 -21.28 74.50 8.84
CA VAL A 52 -22.67 73.98 8.77
C VAL A 52 -23.72 75.10 8.88
N ASN A 53 -23.42 76.18 9.60
CA ASN A 53 -24.35 77.30 9.82
C ASN A 53 -24.31 78.36 8.71
N LEU A 54 -23.48 78.19 7.68
CA LEU A 54 -23.42 79.12 6.56
C LEU A 54 -24.64 78.97 5.63
N PRO A 55 -25.29 80.06 5.21
CA PRO A 55 -26.41 79.98 4.29
C PRO A 55 -25.96 79.54 2.89
N GLY A 56 -26.80 78.74 2.21
CA GLY A 56 -26.60 78.32 0.83
C GLY A 56 -25.93 76.94 0.66
N PRO A 57 -25.46 76.60 -0.55
CA PRO A 57 -24.99 75.25 -0.90
C PRO A 57 -23.74 74.81 -0.13
N VAL A 58 -22.95 75.75 0.39
CA VAL A 58 -21.76 75.45 1.21
C VAL A 58 -22.18 74.86 2.56
N GLY A 59 -23.17 75.42 3.25
CA GLY A 59 -23.65 74.88 4.53
C GLY A 59 -24.28 73.50 4.38
N GLU A 60 -25.06 73.28 3.31
CA GLU A 60 -25.65 71.96 3.01
C GLU A 60 -24.60 70.88 2.78
N TYR A 61 -23.48 71.21 2.12
CA TYR A 61 -22.36 70.27 1.96
C TYR A 61 -21.82 69.81 3.33
N PHE A 62 -21.60 70.74 4.26
CA PHE A 62 -21.04 70.42 5.58
C PHE A 62 -22.05 69.75 6.53
N LYS A 63 -23.36 69.84 6.30
CA LYS A 63 -24.37 69.05 7.05
C LYS A 63 -24.23 67.54 6.85
N THR A 64 -23.57 67.10 5.77
CA THR A 64 -23.34 65.67 5.51
C THR A 64 -22.14 65.09 6.26
N TYR A 65 -21.30 65.94 6.87
CA TYR A 65 -20.15 65.50 7.65
C TYR A 65 -20.51 65.36 9.12
N PRO A 66 -20.24 64.20 9.75
CA PRO A 66 -20.60 63.99 11.14
C PRO A 66 -19.73 64.85 12.07
N THR A 67 -20.36 65.45 13.07
CA THR A 67 -19.68 66.15 14.17
C THR A 67 -19.00 65.16 15.12
N LYS A 68 -18.07 65.64 15.95
CA LYS A 68 -17.40 64.80 16.98
C LYS A 68 -18.41 64.07 17.88
N ASN A 69 -19.46 64.77 18.29
CA ASN A 69 -20.53 64.20 19.13
C ASN A 69 -21.34 63.13 18.38
N GLU A 70 -21.60 63.33 17.09
CA GLU A 70 -22.28 62.33 16.25
C GLU A 70 -21.41 61.11 16.00
N LEU A 71 -20.10 61.29 15.77
CA LEU A 71 -19.14 60.18 15.65
C LEU A 71 -19.08 59.36 16.94
N ASP A 72 -19.00 60.02 18.10
CA ASP A 72 -19.00 59.33 19.39
C ASP A 72 -20.33 58.62 19.64
N THR A 73 -21.45 59.22 19.24
CA THR A 73 -22.79 58.61 19.31
C THR A 73 -22.91 57.39 18.39
N GLN A 74 -22.32 57.45 17.20
CA GLN A 74 -22.26 56.33 16.26
C GLN A 74 -21.41 55.18 16.82
N LYS A 75 -20.23 55.48 17.38
CA LYS A 75 -19.37 54.49 18.06
C LYS A 75 -20.11 53.79 19.21
N ILE A 76 -20.82 54.55 20.04
CA ILE A 76 -21.65 54.01 21.12
C ILE A 76 -22.77 53.13 20.56
N SER A 77 -23.42 53.54 19.46
CA SER A 77 -24.49 52.77 18.83
C SER A 77 -23.98 51.45 18.26
N VAL A 78 -22.80 51.46 17.62
CA VAL A 78 -22.12 50.25 17.15
C VAL A 78 -21.77 49.33 18.32
N ALA A 79 -21.19 49.88 19.40
CA ALA A 79 -20.85 49.09 20.59
C ALA A 79 -22.10 48.45 21.24
N LYS A 80 -23.20 49.20 21.36
CA LYS A 80 -24.49 48.67 21.86
C LYS A 80 -25.03 47.57 20.96
N TYR A 81 -24.98 47.76 19.66
CA TYR A 81 -25.41 46.75 18.69
C TYR A 81 -24.58 45.47 18.81
N LEU A 82 -23.25 45.58 18.86
CA LEU A 82 -22.35 44.43 18.94
C LEU A 82 -22.49 43.65 20.26
N VAL A 83 -22.77 44.33 21.38
CA VAL A 83 -23.10 43.65 22.65
C VAL A 83 -24.49 43.00 22.60
N GLY A 84 -25.45 43.61 21.91
CA GLY A 84 -26.84 43.14 21.83
C GLY A 84 -27.06 41.94 20.92
N ILE A 85 -26.18 41.67 19.95
CA ILE A 85 -26.31 40.55 19.01
C ILE A 85 -25.61 39.26 19.50
N ASP A 86 -25.76 38.19 18.72
CA ASP A 86 -25.03 36.93 18.95
C ASP A 86 -23.51 37.10 18.82
N ASN A 87 -22.76 36.34 19.62
CA ASN A 87 -21.30 36.43 19.69
C ASN A 87 -20.64 36.20 18.32
N ASN A 88 -21.08 35.22 17.53
CA ASN A 88 -20.44 34.91 16.25
C ASN A 88 -20.59 36.07 15.26
N ARG A 89 -21.79 36.68 15.21
CA ARG A 89 -22.06 37.84 14.35
C ARG A 89 -21.31 39.09 14.81
N ALA A 90 -21.11 39.25 16.12
CA ALA A 90 -20.29 40.33 16.66
C ALA A 90 -18.82 40.15 16.30
N ILE A 91 -18.30 38.91 16.36
CA ILE A 91 -16.93 38.56 15.99
C ILE A 91 -16.63 38.92 14.54
N ASP A 92 -17.49 38.52 13.60
CA ASP A 92 -17.27 38.79 12.17
C ASP A 92 -17.17 40.30 11.89
N LYS A 93 -18.06 41.09 12.49
CA LYS A 93 -18.07 42.55 12.36
C LYS A 93 -16.85 43.20 13.01
N LEU A 94 -16.44 42.71 14.19
CA LEU A 94 -15.25 43.20 14.88
C LEU A 94 -13.96 42.89 14.11
N ILE A 95 -13.87 41.72 13.46
CA ILE A 95 -12.73 41.36 12.60
C ILE A 95 -12.65 42.30 11.40
N LEU A 96 -13.79 42.58 10.75
CA LEU A 96 -13.84 43.52 9.63
C LEU A 96 -13.38 44.92 10.06
N ILE A 97 -13.94 45.45 11.15
CA ILE A 97 -13.54 46.76 11.69
C ILE A 97 -12.05 46.78 12.03
N LYS A 98 -11.52 45.71 12.65
CA LYS A 98 -10.09 45.61 13.00
C LYS A 98 -9.19 45.67 11.76
N ASN A 99 -9.60 45.05 10.67
CA ASN A 99 -8.81 45.02 9.43
C ASN A 99 -8.83 46.36 8.69
N GLU A 100 -9.90 47.16 8.85
CA GLU A 100 -10.07 48.45 8.19
C GLU A 100 -9.54 49.63 9.04
N ASP A 101 -9.76 49.60 10.36
CA ASP A 101 -9.37 50.66 11.29
C ASP A 101 -9.13 50.09 12.71
N GLU A 102 -7.85 49.90 13.05
CA GLU A 102 -7.44 49.38 14.36
C GLU A 102 -7.73 50.35 15.52
N VAL A 103 -7.72 51.67 15.26
CA VAL A 103 -8.00 52.68 16.29
C VAL A 103 -9.48 52.62 16.65
N LEU A 104 -10.37 52.61 15.64
CA LEU A 104 -11.81 52.47 15.81
C LEU A 104 -12.17 51.15 16.51
N TYR A 105 -11.52 50.04 16.11
CA TYR A 105 -11.68 48.75 16.77
C TYR A 105 -11.42 48.85 18.29
N ASN A 106 -10.29 49.42 18.68
CA ASN A 106 -9.92 49.55 20.09
C ASN A 106 -10.88 50.45 20.88
N GLU A 107 -11.38 51.52 20.25
CA GLU A 107 -12.38 52.40 20.87
C GLU A 107 -13.73 51.70 21.06
N ILE A 108 -14.19 50.94 20.06
CA ILE A 108 -15.42 50.14 20.15
C ILE A 108 -15.30 49.10 21.25
N ILE A 109 -14.17 48.37 21.34
CA ILE A 109 -13.96 47.39 22.42
C ILE A 109 -14.01 48.07 23.80
N LYS A 110 -13.39 49.24 23.98
CA LYS A 110 -13.48 50.00 25.24
C LYS A 110 -14.92 50.36 25.59
N LEU A 111 -15.73 50.75 24.60
CA LEU A 111 -17.15 51.05 24.79
C LEU A 111 -17.97 49.79 25.10
N MET A 112 -17.70 48.68 24.42
CA MET A 112 -18.34 47.39 24.69
C MET A 112 -18.04 46.88 26.11
N ILE A 113 -16.81 47.02 26.59
CA ILE A 113 -16.43 46.67 27.97
C ILE A 113 -17.23 47.50 28.99
N LYS A 114 -17.42 48.79 28.72
CA LYS A 114 -18.23 49.68 29.58
C LYS A 114 -19.72 49.30 29.59
N LEU A 115 -20.23 48.73 28.49
CA LEU A 115 -21.63 48.32 28.37
C LEU A 115 -21.88 46.93 28.99
N ASP A 116 -21.04 45.95 28.64
CA ASP A 116 -21.11 44.58 29.17
C ASP A 116 -19.72 43.92 29.08
N ALA A 117 -19.00 43.93 30.21
CA ALA A 117 -17.67 43.36 30.31
C ALA A 117 -17.65 41.84 30.11
N ASN A 118 -18.68 41.12 30.54
CA ASN A 118 -18.73 39.66 30.47
C ASN A 118 -18.94 39.19 29.03
N LYS A 119 -19.91 39.81 28.34
CA LYS A 119 -20.16 39.53 26.92
C LYS A 119 -18.96 39.89 26.06
N THR A 120 -18.35 41.04 26.32
CA THR A 120 -17.16 41.48 25.57
C THR A 120 -15.98 40.55 25.80
N LYS A 121 -15.78 40.06 27.03
CA LYS A 121 -14.74 39.06 27.33
C LYS A 121 -14.98 37.75 26.56
N ALA A 122 -16.21 37.25 26.52
CA ALA A 122 -16.55 36.03 25.79
C ALA A 122 -16.27 36.16 24.28
N ILE A 123 -16.66 37.30 23.68
CA ILE A 123 -16.37 37.64 22.28
C ILE A 123 -14.86 37.70 22.04
N MET A 124 -14.11 38.39 22.90
CA MET A 124 -12.66 38.53 22.77
C MET A 124 -11.89 37.22 22.94
N ASP A 125 -12.32 36.36 23.86
CA ASP A 125 -11.72 35.04 24.04
C ASP A 125 -11.98 34.13 22.82
N GLN A 126 -13.15 34.25 22.18
CA GLN A 126 -13.43 33.56 20.92
C GLN A 126 -12.61 34.13 19.74
N ILE A 127 -12.44 35.45 19.64
CA ILE A 127 -11.54 36.08 18.66
C ILE A 127 -10.12 35.55 18.84
N ARG A 128 -9.61 35.51 20.07
CA ARG A 128 -8.28 34.95 20.37
C ARG A 128 -8.18 33.48 20.00
N LYS A 129 -9.17 32.65 20.35
CA LYS A 129 -9.22 31.23 19.96
C LYS A 129 -9.24 31.06 18.43
N ASN A 130 -9.97 31.90 17.71
CA ASN A 130 -10.05 31.87 16.25
C ASN A 130 -8.76 32.35 15.57
N LEU A 131 -8.03 33.28 16.20
CA LEU A 131 -6.72 33.74 15.73
C LEU A 131 -5.58 32.75 16.08
N VAL A 132 -5.71 31.97 17.16
CA VAL A 132 -4.77 30.90 17.52
C VAL A 132 -4.97 29.64 16.65
N LYS A 133 -6.19 29.40 16.15
CA LYS A 133 -6.53 28.35 15.16
C LYS A 133 -6.04 28.67 13.73
N LYS A 134 -5.18 29.69 13.57
CA LYS A 134 -4.79 30.29 12.30
C LYS A 134 -3.42 29.78 11.86
N ASP A 135 -3.38 28.54 11.41
CA ASP A 135 -2.56 28.27 10.24
C ASP A 135 -3.31 27.32 9.30
N ILE A 136 -4.05 27.90 8.35
CA ILE A 136 -4.75 27.14 7.31
C ILE A 136 -3.75 26.28 6.54
N LEU A 137 -2.50 26.75 6.39
CA LEU A 137 -1.41 25.98 5.80
C LEU A 137 -1.10 24.75 6.64
N LEU A 138 -0.93 24.90 7.96
CA LEU A 138 -0.70 23.76 8.86
C LEU A 138 -1.83 22.74 8.80
N ARG A 139 -3.09 23.17 8.86
CA ARG A 139 -4.24 22.25 8.73
C ARG A 139 -4.28 21.57 7.36
N THR A 140 -3.91 22.28 6.30
CA THR A 140 -3.86 21.71 4.95
C THR A 140 -2.73 20.69 4.84
N VAL A 141 -1.57 20.96 5.45
CA VAL A 141 -0.45 20.02 5.54
C VAL A 141 -0.85 18.79 6.36
N GLU A 142 -1.46 18.96 7.54
CA GLU A 142 -1.97 17.85 8.36
C GLU A 142 -3.00 17.01 7.59
N GLN A 143 -3.91 17.65 6.86
CA GLN A 143 -4.89 16.95 6.04
C GLN A 143 -4.23 16.18 4.89
N ILE A 144 -3.24 16.78 4.21
CA ILE A 144 -2.45 16.10 3.17
C ILE A 144 -1.75 14.87 3.76
N ASP A 145 -1.19 14.97 4.97
CA ASP A 145 -0.51 13.85 5.61
C ASP A 145 -1.49 12.74 6.00
N ILE A 146 -2.68 13.09 6.52
CA ILE A 146 -3.76 12.11 6.79
C ILE A 146 -4.23 11.43 5.50
N GLU A 147 -4.42 12.19 4.41
CA GLU A 147 -4.84 11.64 3.12
C GLU A 147 -3.77 10.70 2.55
N LYS A 148 -2.48 11.05 2.66
CA LYS A 148 -1.36 10.17 2.28
C LYS A 148 -1.32 8.91 3.12
N GLU A 149 -1.44 9.02 4.45
CA GLU A 149 -1.47 7.84 5.33
C GLU A 149 -2.64 6.92 4.99
N LYS A 150 -3.81 7.50 4.71
CA LYS A 150 -4.98 6.74 4.28
C LYS A 150 -4.73 6.03 2.94
N GLU A 151 -4.13 6.71 1.96
CA GLU A 151 -3.76 6.09 0.67
C GLU A 151 -2.81 4.90 0.87
N ILE A 152 -1.81 5.04 1.73
CA ILE A 152 -0.89 3.94 2.09
C ILE A 152 -1.66 2.76 2.71
N MET A 153 -2.56 3.03 3.65
CA MET A 153 -3.37 1.99 4.29
C MET A 153 -4.31 1.30 3.30
N ASP A 154 -4.92 2.05 2.39
CA ASP A 154 -5.82 1.52 1.38
C ASP A 154 -5.05 0.67 0.35
N LYS A 155 -3.84 1.10 -0.07
CA LYS A 155 -2.93 0.28 -0.90
C LYS A 155 -2.48 -0.99 -0.19
N ALA A 156 -2.15 -0.91 1.11
CA ALA A 156 -1.80 -2.09 1.90
C ALA A 156 -2.96 -3.10 1.92
N LYS A 157 -4.18 -2.66 2.24
CA LYS A 157 -5.38 -3.51 2.23
C LYS A 157 -5.67 -4.08 0.84
N TYR A 158 -5.48 -3.27 -0.20
CA TYR A 158 -5.66 -3.71 -1.58
C TYR A 158 -4.70 -4.86 -1.90
N PHE A 159 -3.39 -4.72 -1.68
CA PHE A 159 -2.44 -5.81 -1.92
C PHE A 159 -2.71 -7.04 -1.05
N GLU A 160 -3.18 -6.87 0.20
CA GLU A 160 -3.59 -7.99 1.05
C GLU A 160 -4.86 -8.72 0.58
N SER A 161 -5.70 -8.07 -0.22
CA SER A 161 -6.90 -8.67 -0.79
C SER A 161 -6.64 -9.51 -2.05
N LEU A 162 -5.47 -9.31 -2.67
CA LEU A 162 -5.06 -10.05 -3.87
C LEU A 162 -4.43 -11.40 -3.49
N SER A 163 -4.41 -12.34 -4.44
CA SER A 163 -3.54 -13.51 -4.32
C SER A 163 -2.08 -13.08 -4.31
N TYR A 164 -1.22 -13.83 -3.62
CA TYR A 164 0.21 -13.49 -3.51
C TYR A 164 0.89 -13.37 -4.88
N ILE A 165 0.55 -14.23 -5.83
CA ILE A 165 1.09 -14.18 -7.20
C ILE A 165 0.74 -12.84 -7.86
N THR A 166 -0.53 -12.43 -7.77
CA THR A 166 -1.00 -11.17 -8.38
C THR A 166 -0.41 -9.96 -7.67
N ALA A 167 -0.39 -9.95 -6.33
CA ALA A 167 0.20 -8.88 -5.54
C ALA A 167 1.68 -8.66 -5.89
N ILE A 168 2.49 -9.74 -5.94
CA ILE A 168 3.90 -9.65 -6.32
C ILE A 168 4.05 -9.08 -7.73
N LYS A 169 3.28 -9.59 -8.69
CA LYS A 169 3.34 -9.14 -10.09
C LYS A 169 2.98 -7.66 -10.20
N GLU A 170 1.96 -7.20 -9.49
CA GLU A 170 1.51 -5.81 -9.51
C GLU A 170 2.53 -4.89 -8.85
N ILE A 171 3.07 -5.27 -7.69
CA ILE A 171 4.14 -4.52 -7.02
C ILE A 171 5.38 -4.40 -7.93
N GLU A 172 5.82 -5.50 -8.52
CA GLU A 172 6.97 -5.51 -9.45
C GLU A 172 6.68 -4.63 -10.69
N ALA A 173 5.48 -4.69 -11.24
CA ALA A 173 5.07 -3.84 -12.36
C ALA A 173 5.05 -2.35 -11.99
N SER A 174 4.47 -1.98 -10.86
CA SER A 174 4.42 -0.59 -10.39
C SER A 174 5.82 -0.04 -10.07
N ILE A 175 6.75 -0.87 -9.60
CA ILE A 175 8.16 -0.47 -9.47
C ILE A 175 8.77 -0.20 -10.85
N ASN A 176 8.60 -1.13 -11.80
CA ASN A 176 9.19 -1.03 -13.14
C ASN A 176 8.63 0.16 -13.94
N ASN A 177 7.35 0.47 -13.75
CA ASN A 177 6.68 1.60 -14.37
C ASN A 177 6.94 2.93 -13.66
N ASN A 178 7.71 2.94 -12.55
CA ASN A 178 7.92 4.09 -11.67
C ASN A 178 6.62 4.69 -11.10
N GLU A 179 5.57 3.89 -10.96
CA GLU A 179 4.30 4.30 -10.35
C GLU A 179 4.41 4.41 -8.83
N ILE A 180 5.20 3.51 -8.21
CA ILE A 180 5.38 3.47 -6.76
C ILE A 180 6.87 3.33 -6.43
N GLY A 181 7.38 4.22 -5.56
CA GLY A 181 8.76 4.21 -5.10
C GLY A 181 8.98 3.30 -3.88
N TYR A 182 10.23 2.89 -3.64
CA TYR A 182 10.59 2.03 -2.49
C TYR A 182 10.24 2.64 -1.12
N THR A 183 10.29 3.96 -0.98
CA THR A 183 9.90 4.64 0.28
C THR A 183 8.41 4.46 0.57
N GLU A 184 7.58 4.55 -0.47
CA GLU A 184 6.14 4.34 -0.35
C GLU A 184 5.82 2.87 -0.07
N LEU A 185 6.46 1.95 -0.80
CA LEU A 185 6.36 0.51 -0.55
C LEU A 185 6.77 0.13 0.87
N GLY A 186 7.81 0.75 1.43
CA GLY A 186 8.19 0.55 2.83
C GLY A 186 7.01 0.81 3.77
N LYS A 187 6.35 1.97 3.62
CA LYS A 187 5.17 2.33 4.42
C LYS A 187 3.98 1.41 4.16
N ILE A 188 3.75 1.00 2.91
CA ILE A 188 2.67 0.07 2.55
C ILE A 188 2.86 -1.26 3.27
N PHE A 189 4.04 -1.89 3.15
CA PHE A 189 4.35 -3.17 3.79
C PHE A 189 4.32 -3.08 5.33
N GLU A 190 4.65 -1.94 5.92
CA GLU A 190 4.52 -1.72 7.37
C GLU A 190 3.06 -1.79 7.84
N ASN A 191 2.12 -1.30 7.03
CA ASN A 191 0.69 -1.28 7.30
C ASN A 191 -0.02 -2.61 6.98
N MET A 192 0.65 -3.57 6.33
CA MET A 192 0.14 -4.92 6.12
C MET A 192 0.29 -5.77 7.39
N LYS A 193 -0.44 -6.88 7.50
CA LYS A 193 -0.19 -7.95 8.48
C LYS A 193 1.23 -8.49 8.30
N LYS A 194 1.89 -8.81 9.42
CA LYS A 194 3.32 -9.17 9.45
C LYS A 194 3.58 -10.41 8.58
N GLU A 195 2.67 -11.37 8.64
CA GLU A 195 2.71 -12.64 7.91
C GLU A 195 2.60 -12.41 6.40
N ASN A 196 1.63 -11.61 5.96
CA ASN A 196 1.43 -11.28 4.55
C ASN A 196 2.63 -10.52 3.98
N ALA A 197 3.11 -9.51 4.71
CA ALA A 197 4.27 -8.72 4.31
C ALA A 197 5.52 -9.60 4.18
N ALA A 198 5.78 -10.45 5.17
CA ALA A 198 6.91 -11.38 5.13
C ALA A 198 6.78 -12.38 3.97
N PHE A 199 5.59 -12.94 3.75
CA PHE A 199 5.35 -13.88 2.65
C PHE A 199 5.63 -13.24 1.29
N LEU A 200 5.06 -12.05 1.02
CA LEU A 200 5.33 -11.32 -0.22
C LEU A 200 6.84 -11.04 -0.40
N LEU A 201 7.49 -10.50 0.62
CA LEU A 201 8.93 -10.21 0.60
C LEU A 201 9.79 -11.47 0.37
N ARG A 202 9.34 -12.64 0.83
CA ARG A 202 10.05 -13.91 0.63
C ARG A 202 10.09 -14.32 -0.84
N TYR A 203 9.01 -14.13 -1.60
CA TYR A 203 8.88 -14.60 -2.98
C TYR A 203 9.15 -13.53 -4.06
N MET A 204 9.37 -12.29 -3.62
CA MET A 204 9.90 -11.22 -4.47
C MET A 204 11.41 -11.34 -4.69
N ASP A 205 11.93 -10.61 -5.69
CA ASP A 205 13.37 -10.47 -5.88
C ASP A 205 14.07 -9.98 -4.60
N LYS A 206 15.16 -10.66 -4.20
CA LYS A 206 15.86 -10.39 -2.95
C LYS A 206 16.37 -8.95 -2.85
N ASN A 207 16.73 -8.31 -3.96
CA ASN A 207 17.19 -6.92 -3.94
C ASN A 207 16.01 -5.96 -3.79
N ILE A 208 14.88 -6.23 -4.44
CA ILE A 208 13.63 -5.48 -4.24
C ILE A 208 13.21 -5.58 -2.77
N SER A 209 13.09 -6.79 -2.22
CA SER A 209 12.68 -7.00 -0.83
C SER A 209 13.60 -6.27 0.16
N ARG A 210 14.92 -6.33 -0.04
CA ARG A 210 15.88 -5.60 0.79
C ARG A 210 15.65 -4.09 0.74
N LYS A 211 15.49 -3.52 -0.47
CA LYS A 211 15.21 -2.09 -0.64
C LYS A 211 13.92 -1.65 0.03
N ILE A 212 12.87 -2.47 0.01
CA ILE A 212 11.60 -2.20 0.70
C ILE A 212 11.83 -2.22 2.23
N ILE A 213 12.44 -3.29 2.75
CA ILE A 213 12.73 -3.47 4.19
C ILE A 213 13.61 -2.33 4.74
N ASP A 214 14.53 -1.80 3.94
CA ASP A 214 15.38 -0.68 4.32
C ASP A 214 14.64 0.65 4.43
N LYS A 215 13.40 0.73 3.93
CA LYS A 215 12.52 1.90 4.02
C LYS A 215 11.46 1.82 5.12
N PHE A 216 11.52 0.78 5.95
CA PHE A 216 10.66 0.68 7.13
C PHE A 216 11.02 1.79 8.12
N SER A 217 9.99 2.46 8.62
CA SER A 217 10.04 3.51 9.63
C SER A 217 10.13 2.94 11.06
N PHE A 218 9.52 1.77 11.30
CA PHE A 218 9.42 1.14 12.61
C PHE A 218 10.37 -0.06 12.74
N ASP A 219 11.39 0.10 13.59
CA ASP A 219 12.40 -0.94 13.82
C ASP A 219 11.82 -2.25 14.38
N GLU A 220 10.76 -2.18 15.19
CA GLU A 220 10.07 -3.37 15.72
C GLU A 220 9.45 -4.19 14.59
N LYS A 221 8.64 -3.55 13.73
CA LYS A 221 8.03 -4.20 12.57
C LYS A 221 9.08 -4.80 11.63
N LYS A 222 10.15 -4.05 11.38
CA LYS A 222 11.30 -4.49 10.57
C LYS A 222 11.96 -5.74 11.15
N ARG A 223 12.17 -5.78 12.48
CA ARG A 223 12.74 -6.92 13.18
C ARG A 223 11.84 -8.14 13.07
N ASP A 224 10.54 -7.97 13.32
CA ASP A 224 9.57 -9.07 13.28
C ASP A 224 9.50 -9.71 11.90
N ILE A 225 9.44 -8.90 10.84
CA ILE A 225 9.47 -9.42 9.46
C ILE A 225 10.77 -10.16 9.18
N LYS A 226 11.93 -9.65 9.61
CA LYS A 226 13.20 -10.35 9.43
C LYS A 226 13.23 -11.71 10.14
N VAL A 227 12.66 -11.80 11.35
CA VAL A 227 12.53 -13.07 12.08
C VAL A 227 11.62 -14.03 11.33
N LEU A 228 10.48 -13.56 10.82
CA LEU A 228 9.57 -14.38 10.01
C LEU A 228 10.26 -14.89 8.74
N LEU A 229 10.96 -14.02 8.01
CA LEU A 229 11.72 -14.40 6.81
C LEU A 229 12.77 -15.48 7.13
N SER A 230 13.57 -15.30 8.18
CA SER A 230 14.55 -16.29 8.61
C SER A 230 13.90 -17.62 8.99
N THR A 231 12.75 -17.57 9.68
CA THR A 231 12.01 -18.77 10.08
C THR A 231 11.48 -19.53 8.87
N MET A 232 10.99 -18.81 7.84
CA MET A 232 10.57 -19.41 6.57
C MET A 232 11.75 -20.07 5.86
N GLU A 233 12.90 -19.40 5.77
CA GLU A 233 14.12 -19.95 5.15
C GLU A 233 14.61 -21.20 5.88
N ASP A 234 14.64 -21.18 7.22
CA ASP A 234 15.03 -22.34 8.04
C ASP A 234 14.05 -23.52 7.87
N ARG A 235 12.75 -23.22 7.76
CA ARG A 235 11.73 -24.25 7.54
C ARG A 235 11.88 -24.89 6.18
N GLU A 236 12.06 -24.10 5.13
CA GLU A 236 12.30 -24.59 3.78
C GLU A 236 13.57 -25.44 3.69
N LEU A 237 14.64 -25.03 4.39
CA LEU A 237 15.87 -25.81 4.44
C LEU A 237 15.64 -27.20 5.07
N LYS A 238 14.90 -27.27 6.18
CA LYS A 238 14.51 -28.53 6.82
C LYS A 238 13.67 -29.41 5.89
N LEU A 239 12.72 -28.83 5.17
CA LEU A 239 11.89 -29.55 4.20
C LEU A 239 12.71 -30.07 3.02
N ARG A 240 13.72 -29.33 2.58
CA ARG A 240 14.66 -29.78 1.55
C ARG A 240 15.47 -30.99 2.02
N TYR A 241 16.00 -30.98 3.24
CA TYR A 241 16.71 -32.14 3.79
C TYR A 241 15.81 -33.35 3.96
N ALA A 242 14.56 -33.15 4.39
CA ALA A 242 13.58 -34.23 4.43
C ALA A 242 13.32 -34.81 3.03
N ALA A 243 13.16 -33.94 2.03
CA ALA A 243 12.98 -34.38 0.64
C ALA A 243 14.19 -35.15 0.09
N GLU A 244 15.41 -34.73 0.41
CA GLU A 244 16.63 -35.45 0.00
C GLU A 244 16.65 -36.87 0.57
N ILE A 245 16.31 -37.05 1.85
CA ILE A 245 16.17 -38.38 2.47
C ILE A 245 15.07 -39.18 1.75
N TYR A 246 13.89 -38.58 1.58
CA TYR A 246 12.75 -39.25 0.95
C TYR A 246 12.99 -39.63 -0.50
N SER A 247 13.85 -38.93 -1.23
CA SER A 247 14.22 -39.30 -2.60
C SER A 247 14.82 -40.71 -2.71
N THR A 248 15.42 -41.20 -1.62
CA THR A 248 16.07 -42.53 -1.53
C THR A 248 15.20 -43.61 -0.89
N GLU A 249 14.06 -43.24 -0.32
CA GLU A 249 13.15 -44.16 0.37
C GLU A 249 12.18 -44.83 -0.63
N SER A 250 11.61 -45.97 -0.23
CA SER A 250 10.64 -46.69 -1.07
C SER A 250 9.30 -45.93 -1.12
N PRO A 251 8.62 -45.91 -2.28
CA PRO A 251 7.33 -45.24 -2.42
C PRO A 251 6.29 -45.71 -1.40
N GLU A 252 6.27 -47.00 -1.08
CA GLU A 252 5.32 -47.63 -0.15
C GLU A 252 5.43 -47.03 1.25
N LYS A 253 6.66 -46.81 1.73
CA LYS A 253 6.91 -46.19 3.02
C LYS A 253 6.50 -44.71 3.01
N LEU A 254 6.80 -44.01 1.92
CA LEU A 254 6.51 -42.59 1.77
C LEU A 254 5.01 -42.28 1.73
N VAL A 255 4.16 -43.18 1.25
CA VAL A 255 2.69 -43.01 1.29
C VAL A 255 2.22 -42.70 2.73
N SER A 256 2.78 -43.37 3.73
CA SER A 256 2.40 -43.13 5.13
C SER A 256 2.87 -41.79 5.70
N ILE A 257 3.94 -41.21 5.12
CA ILE A 257 4.63 -40.03 5.66
C ILE A 257 4.19 -38.74 4.94
N ILE A 258 4.16 -38.78 3.60
CA ILE A 258 3.91 -37.63 2.71
C ILE A 258 2.68 -37.84 1.81
N GLY A 259 1.92 -38.93 1.99
CA GLY A 259 0.66 -39.17 1.29
C GLY A 259 -0.57 -38.64 2.03
N ASN A 260 -0.39 -37.88 3.11
CA ASN A 260 -1.46 -37.31 3.93
C ASN A 260 -0.95 -36.06 4.69
N THR A 261 -1.85 -35.37 5.38
CA THR A 261 -1.57 -34.13 6.12
C THR A 261 -1.31 -34.29 7.61
N GLN A 262 -1.04 -35.52 8.10
CA GLN A 262 -0.81 -35.77 9.53
C GLN A 262 0.56 -35.25 10.00
N THR A 263 1.59 -35.38 9.15
CA THR A 263 2.96 -34.98 9.48
C THR A 263 3.28 -33.56 9.00
N TYR A 264 2.81 -33.23 7.80
CA TYR A 264 3.11 -31.98 7.10
C TYR A 264 1.82 -31.36 6.60
N LYS A 265 1.78 -30.03 6.55
CA LYS A 265 0.69 -29.32 5.89
C LYS A 265 0.85 -29.39 4.37
N VAL A 266 -0.24 -29.14 3.62
CA VAL A 266 -0.23 -29.21 2.15
C VAL A 266 0.81 -28.29 1.52
N ASP A 267 1.01 -27.09 2.09
CA ASP A 267 2.05 -26.15 1.64
C ASP A 267 3.46 -26.70 1.85
N GLU A 268 3.71 -27.39 2.95
CA GLU A 268 4.99 -28.04 3.22
C GLU A 268 5.20 -29.27 2.34
N LEU A 269 4.15 -30.04 2.11
CA LEU A 269 4.15 -31.18 1.20
C LEU A 269 4.47 -30.72 -0.22
N ALA A 270 3.87 -29.63 -0.70
CA ALA A 270 4.18 -29.09 -2.02
C ALA A 270 5.66 -28.75 -2.16
N PHE A 271 6.29 -28.21 -1.11
CA PHE A 271 7.73 -27.99 -1.10
C PHE A 271 8.51 -29.30 -1.13
N ILE A 272 8.11 -30.31 -0.35
CA ILE A 272 8.75 -31.64 -0.37
C ILE A 272 8.66 -32.28 -1.76
N TYR A 273 7.45 -32.40 -2.32
CA TYR A 273 7.20 -33.05 -3.62
C TYR A 273 7.97 -32.39 -4.77
N LYS A 274 8.13 -31.07 -4.72
CA LYS A 274 8.98 -30.33 -5.65
C LYS A 274 10.46 -30.74 -5.57
N ASN A 275 10.95 -31.12 -4.38
CA ASN A 275 12.37 -31.41 -4.15
C ASN A 275 12.71 -32.92 -4.12
N ILE A 276 11.75 -33.84 -3.98
CA ILE A 276 12.00 -35.30 -4.05
C ILE A 276 12.20 -35.82 -5.48
N GLY A 277 11.83 -35.04 -6.49
CA GLY A 277 11.88 -35.41 -7.90
C GLY A 277 10.53 -35.87 -8.46
N ILE A 278 10.31 -35.61 -9.76
CA ILE A 278 9.01 -35.83 -10.43
C ILE A 278 8.61 -37.30 -10.39
N ILE A 279 9.55 -38.18 -10.74
CA ILE A 279 9.30 -39.63 -10.80
C ILE A 279 8.92 -40.17 -9.41
N LYS A 280 9.74 -39.89 -8.38
CA LYS A 280 9.51 -40.38 -7.02
C LYS A 280 8.19 -39.83 -6.46
N GLY A 281 7.92 -38.53 -6.64
CA GLY A 281 6.66 -37.94 -6.22
C GLY A 281 5.45 -38.59 -6.89
N ALA A 282 5.51 -38.77 -8.22
CA ALA A 282 4.45 -39.44 -8.96
C ALA A 282 4.20 -40.88 -8.52
N GLN A 283 5.24 -41.65 -8.21
CA GLN A 283 5.10 -43.01 -7.68
C GLN A 283 4.36 -43.06 -6.34
N VAL A 284 4.65 -42.10 -5.45
CA VAL A 284 3.95 -42.00 -4.16
C VAL A 284 2.49 -41.62 -4.38
N LEU A 285 2.22 -40.59 -5.20
CA LEU A 285 0.86 -40.14 -5.50
C LEU A 285 0.02 -41.25 -6.14
N ALA A 286 0.60 -42.03 -7.05
CA ALA A 286 -0.09 -43.11 -7.76
C ALA A 286 -0.65 -44.20 -6.84
N ARG A 287 -0.05 -44.38 -5.66
CA ARG A 287 -0.46 -45.34 -4.63
C ARG A 287 -1.51 -44.78 -3.67
N LEU A 288 -1.90 -43.51 -3.82
CA LEU A 288 -2.94 -42.90 -3.01
C LEU A 288 -4.31 -43.20 -3.62
N ASN A 289 -5.27 -43.52 -2.74
CA ASN A 289 -6.68 -43.70 -3.09
C ASN A 289 -7.49 -42.40 -2.94
N ASP A 290 -6.82 -41.26 -2.85
CA ASP A 290 -7.41 -39.94 -2.59
C ASP A 290 -7.03 -38.97 -3.72
N ASP A 291 -7.88 -38.93 -4.76
CA ASP A 291 -7.68 -38.03 -5.91
C ASP A 291 -7.83 -36.55 -5.52
N ASP A 292 -8.67 -36.24 -4.54
CA ASP A 292 -8.89 -34.86 -4.10
C ASP A 292 -7.61 -34.30 -3.45
N PHE A 293 -6.96 -35.09 -2.60
CA PHE A 293 -5.65 -34.74 -2.04
C PHE A 293 -4.59 -34.56 -3.12
N VAL A 294 -4.53 -35.44 -4.13
CA VAL A 294 -3.57 -35.31 -5.24
C VAL A 294 -3.80 -34.00 -5.99
N HIS A 295 -5.06 -33.65 -6.28
CA HIS A 295 -5.39 -32.40 -6.96
C HIS A 295 -5.07 -31.17 -6.12
N GLU A 296 -5.38 -31.18 -4.83
CA GLU A 296 -5.06 -30.10 -3.90
C GLU A 296 -3.54 -29.86 -3.85
N LEU A 297 -2.77 -30.92 -3.64
CA LEU A 297 -1.32 -30.86 -3.55
C LEU A 297 -0.67 -30.37 -4.86
N VAL A 298 -1.11 -30.87 -6.01
CA VAL A 298 -0.57 -30.44 -7.31
C VAL A 298 -0.87 -28.96 -7.57
N ASN A 299 -2.05 -28.46 -7.16
CA ASN A 299 -2.36 -27.05 -7.24
C ASN A 299 -1.46 -26.20 -6.33
N GLU A 300 -1.20 -26.64 -5.10
CA GLU A 300 -0.27 -25.93 -4.22
C GLU A 300 1.17 -25.95 -4.76
N ILE A 301 1.62 -27.06 -5.38
CA ILE A 301 2.91 -27.12 -6.09
C ILE A 301 2.95 -26.09 -7.21
N LYS A 302 1.88 -25.99 -8.00
CA LYS A 302 1.75 -25.01 -9.09
C LYS A 302 1.91 -23.58 -8.58
N GLU A 303 1.19 -23.23 -7.51
CA GLU A 303 1.26 -21.88 -6.95
C GLU A 303 2.66 -21.55 -6.45
N LYS A 304 3.32 -22.47 -5.75
CA LYS A 304 4.71 -22.29 -5.29
C LYS A 304 5.71 -22.17 -6.43
N GLU A 305 5.55 -22.95 -7.50
CA GLU A 305 6.40 -22.85 -8.69
C GLU A 305 6.28 -21.49 -9.35
N ILE A 306 5.05 -20.98 -9.49
CA ILE A 306 4.83 -19.64 -10.04
C ILE A 306 5.43 -18.57 -9.12
N LEU A 307 5.27 -18.70 -7.81
CA LEU A 307 5.85 -17.77 -6.83
C LEU A 307 7.39 -17.76 -6.85
N LEU A 308 8.04 -18.91 -7.08
CA LEU A 308 9.50 -19.01 -7.07
C LEU A 308 10.13 -18.73 -8.43
N ASN A 309 9.54 -19.24 -9.51
CA ASN A 309 10.13 -19.29 -10.84
C ASN A 309 9.37 -18.44 -11.87
N ARG A 310 8.28 -17.75 -11.46
CA ARG A 310 7.38 -16.95 -12.32
C ARG A 310 6.62 -17.76 -13.37
N LYS A 311 6.78 -19.08 -13.38
CA LYS A 311 6.13 -20.03 -14.28
C LYS A 311 6.08 -21.42 -13.64
N ASP A 312 5.10 -22.20 -14.05
CA ASP A 312 4.97 -23.62 -13.72
C ASP A 312 5.79 -24.49 -14.69
N PHE A 313 6.66 -25.33 -14.15
CA PHE A 313 7.57 -26.19 -14.91
C PHE A 313 7.39 -27.69 -14.69
N ILE A 314 6.77 -28.11 -13.57
CA ILE A 314 6.83 -29.50 -13.13
C ILE A 314 5.46 -30.16 -12.98
N THR A 315 4.37 -29.40 -12.83
CA THR A 315 3.07 -30.01 -12.46
C THR A 315 2.50 -30.87 -13.58
N GLU A 316 2.67 -30.45 -14.84
CA GLU A 316 2.26 -31.23 -16.02
C GLU A 316 2.97 -32.59 -16.05
N ASP A 317 4.29 -32.58 -15.81
CA ASP A 317 5.11 -33.79 -15.80
C ASP A 317 4.78 -34.68 -14.58
N ILE A 318 4.51 -34.09 -13.41
CA ILE A 318 4.02 -34.82 -12.22
C ILE A 318 2.69 -35.52 -12.53
N LEU A 319 1.71 -34.81 -13.10
CA LEU A 319 0.40 -35.39 -13.43
C LEU A 319 0.50 -36.48 -14.49
N LYS A 320 1.36 -36.29 -15.50
CA LYS A 320 1.62 -37.28 -16.53
C LYS A 320 2.26 -38.54 -15.94
N ALA A 321 3.31 -38.37 -15.13
CA ALA A 321 3.99 -39.46 -14.44
C ALA A 321 3.04 -40.20 -13.47
N TYR A 322 2.25 -39.45 -12.70
CA TYR A 322 1.24 -39.96 -11.79
C TYR A 322 0.26 -40.88 -12.51
N LYS A 323 -0.28 -40.43 -13.65
CA LYS A 323 -1.20 -41.22 -14.46
C LYS A 323 -0.55 -42.50 -14.99
N ILE A 324 0.70 -42.42 -15.47
CA ILE A 324 1.46 -43.58 -15.95
C ILE A 324 1.61 -44.63 -14.85
N TYR A 325 2.04 -44.23 -13.66
CA TYR A 325 2.21 -45.15 -12.53
C TYR A 325 0.88 -45.70 -12.02
N ARG A 326 -0.17 -44.88 -11.97
CA ARG A 326 -1.50 -45.35 -11.54
C ARG A 326 -2.13 -46.33 -12.53
N ASP A 327 -1.98 -46.09 -13.84
CA ASP A 327 -2.41 -47.04 -14.87
C ASP A 327 -1.57 -48.33 -14.80
N PHE A 328 -0.27 -48.24 -14.51
CA PHE A 328 0.59 -49.40 -14.31
C PHE A 328 0.14 -50.23 -13.10
N ASP A 329 -0.03 -49.61 -11.93
CA ASP A 329 -0.43 -50.29 -10.70
C ASP A 329 -1.79 -50.98 -10.85
N LYS A 330 -2.74 -50.31 -11.53
CA LYS A 330 -4.04 -50.89 -11.87
C LYS A 330 -3.92 -52.11 -12.80
N ASN A 331 -3.10 -52.03 -13.84
CA ASN A 331 -2.87 -53.16 -14.74
C ASN A 331 -2.21 -54.33 -13.99
N VAL A 332 -1.28 -54.05 -13.07
CA VAL A 332 -0.68 -55.05 -12.19
C VAL A 332 -1.76 -55.72 -11.34
N ASP A 333 -2.65 -54.97 -10.69
CA ASP A 333 -3.73 -55.53 -9.87
C ASP A 333 -4.68 -56.43 -10.66
N GLU A 334 -5.07 -55.99 -11.86
CA GLU A 334 -5.90 -56.78 -12.77
C GLU A 334 -5.20 -58.09 -13.19
N LEU A 335 -3.93 -58.02 -13.56
CA LEU A 335 -3.15 -59.19 -13.97
C LEU A 335 -2.88 -60.15 -12.80
N THR A 336 -2.53 -59.64 -11.62
CA THR A 336 -2.36 -60.42 -10.40
C THR A 336 -3.64 -61.19 -10.09
N SER A 337 -4.80 -60.52 -10.14
CA SER A 337 -6.12 -61.15 -9.90
C SER A 337 -6.46 -62.27 -10.90
N ILE A 338 -5.96 -62.18 -12.14
CA ILE A 338 -6.09 -63.23 -13.16
C ILE A 338 -5.12 -64.37 -12.85
N TYR A 339 -3.86 -64.06 -12.58
CA TYR A 339 -2.80 -65.06 -12.36
C TYR A 339 -3.02 -65.85 -11.08
N GLU A 340 -3.61 -65.27 -10.04
CA GLU A 340 -3.97 -66.01 -8.82
C GLU A 340 -4.90 -67.20 -9.11
N LYS A 341 -5.73 -67.11 -10.15
CA LYS A 341 -6.66 -68.17 -10.59
C LYS A 341 -6.02 -69.19 -11.53
N MET A 342 -4.78 -68.96 -11.95
CA MET A 342 -4.03 -69.83 -12.85
C MET A 342 -3.18 -70.86 -12.08
N GLY A 343 -2.81 -71.94 -12.76
CA GLY A 343 -1.88 -72.95 -12.25
C GLY A 343 -0.44 -72.42 -12.19
N ASP A 344 0.31 -72.81 -11.15
CA ASP A 344 1.64 -72.24 -10.84
C ASP A 344 2.66 -72.43 -11.97
N GLU A 345 2.61 -73.56 -12.67
CA GLU A 345 3.48 -73.84 -13.83
C GLU A 345 3.22 -72.89 -15.00
N GLN A 346 1.96 -72.54 -15.25
CA GLN A 346 1.59 -71.60 -16.31
C GLN A 346 2.10 -70.19 -15.98
N ILE A 347 1.93 -69.77 -14.72
CA ILE A 347 2.42 -68.48 -14.24
C ILE A 347 3.94 -68.42 -14.39
N ALA A 348 4.66 -69.46 -13.96
CA ALA A 348 6.11 -69.56 -14.08
C ALA A 348 6.56 -69.42 -15.56
N MET A 349 5.86 -70.06 -16.49
CA MET A 349 6.17 -69.95 -17.92
C MET A 349 5.98 -68.52 -18.45
N LEU A 350 4.93 -67.81 -18.02
CA LEU A 350 4.67 -66.42 -18.41
C LEU A 350 5.72 -65.47 -17.83
N ILE A 351 6.00 -65.56 -16.53
CA ILE A 351 7.04 -64.77 -15.86
C ILE A 351 8.41 -64.97 -16.51
N LYS A 352 8.77 -66.22 -16.83
CA LYS A 352 10.02 -66.56 -17.53
C LYS A 352 10.11 -65.88 -18.89
N ARG A 353 9.00 -65.78 -19.63
CA ARG A 353 8.96 -65.08 -20.93
C ARG A 353 9.12 -63.57 -20.75
N MET A 354 8.43 -62.98 -19.77
CA MET A 354 8.46 -61.54 -19.49
C MET A 354 9.85 -61.06 -19.08
N ILE A 355 10.50 -61.77 -18.15
CA ILE A 355 11.85 -61.41 -17.68
C ILE A 355 12.91 -61.60 -18.78
N ARG A 356 12.77 -62.61 -19.64
CA ARG A 356 13.72 -62.83 -20.75
C ARG A 356 13.50 -61.88 -21.93
N ASN A 357 12.38 -61.16 -21.97
CA ASN A 357 12.08 -60.22 -23.04
C ASN A 357 12.72 -58.85 -22.75
N THR A 358 13.99 -58.70 -23.14
CA THR A 358 14.77 -57.46 -22.92
C THR A 358 14.40 -56.32 -23.87
N SER A 359 13.52 -56.57 -24.85
CA SER A 359 13.19 -55.63 -25.93
C SER A 359 11.90 -54.84 -25.73
N SER A 360 11.02 -55.28 -24.83
CA SER A 360 9.71 -54.67 -24.56
C SER A 360 9.79 -53.70 -23.38
N SER A 361 10.21 -52.47 -23.65
CA SER A 361 10.00 -51.36 -22.71
C SER A 361 9.09 -50.31 -23.32
N LYS A 362 8.01 -49.97 -22.62
CA LYS A 362 7.22 -48.78 -22.94
C LYS A 362 7.93 -47.59 -22.31
N LYS A 363 8.29 -46.62 -23.16
CA LYS A 363 8.97 -45.39 -22.75
C LYS A 363 8.02 -44.21 -22.85
N TYR A 364 7.99 -43.40 -21.81
CA TYR A 364 7.19 -42.19 -21.70
C TYR A 364 8.13 -41.03 -21.40
N SER A 365 8.30 -40.12 -22.35
CA SER A 365 9.12 -38.92 -22.16
C SER A 365 8.34 -37.82 -21.44
N LEU A 366 8.99 -37.19 -20.46
CA LEU A 366 8.50 -36.02 -19.75
C LEU A 366 9.09 -34.74 -20.39
N SER A 367 8.44 -33.60 -20.16
CA SER A 367 8.83 -32.31 -20.74
C SER A 367 10.17 -31.81 -20.20
N ASN A 368 10.52 -32.19 -18.97
CA ASN A 368 11.82 -31.93 -18.34
C ASN A 368 12.99 -32.77 -18.90
N GLY A 369 12.72 -33.69 -19.85
CA GLY A 369 13.73 -34.57 -20.45
C GLY A 369 13.93 -35.91 -19.75
N GLU A 370 13.33 -36.13 -18.58
CA GLU A 370 13.30 -37.44 -17.94
C GLU A 370 12.44 -38.42 -18.76
N THR A 371 12.72 -39.71 -18.63
CA THR A 371 11.94 -40.76 -19.31
C THR A 371 11.58 -41.85 -18.31
N ILE A 372 10.28 -42.14 -18.22
CA ILE A 372 9.77 -43.30 -17.50
C ILE A 372 9.83 -44.49 -18.45
N SER A 373 10.49 -45.56 -18.02
CA SER A 373 10.58 -46.81 -18.77
C SER A 373 9.97 -47.92 -17.93
N ILE A 374 8.96 -48.58 -18.48
CA ILE A 374 8.31 -49.75 -17.87
C ILE A 374 8.54 -50.93 -18.79
N SER A 375 9.23 -51.95 -18.29
CA SER A 375 9.54 -53.18 -19.01
C SER A 375 8.60 -54.33 -18.61
N ASP A 376 8.58 -55.38 -19.44
CA ASP A 376 7.91 -56.64 -19.06
C ASP A 376 8.53 -57.26 -17.81
N GLU A 377 9.83 -57.04 -17.58
CA GLU A 377 10.50 -57.47 -16.35
C GLU A 377 9.97 -56.73 -15.12
N ASP A 378 9.82 -55.40 -15.19
CA ASP A 378 9.23 -54.61 -14.10
C ASP A 378 7.83 -55.13 -13.78
N LEU A 379 7.00 -55.31 -14.82
CA LEU A 379 5.65 -55.86 -14.67
C LEU A 379 5.66 -57.26 -14.01
N ALA A 380 6.58 -58.15 -14.42
CA ALA A 380 6.68 -59.49 -13.86
C ALA A 380 7.09 -59.45 -12.38
N LEU A 381 8.08 -58.63 -12.02
CA LEU A 381 8.54 -58.50 -10.66
C LEU A 381 7.45 -57.91 -9.75
N THR A 382 6.75 -56.85 -10.20
CA THR A 382 5.68 -56.25 -9.39
C THR A 382 4.49 -57.20 -9.21
N ILE A 383 4.13 -58.01 -10.23
CA ILE A 383 3.08 -59.04 -10.07
C ILE A 383 3.50 -60.08 -9.03
N LEU A 384 4.74 -60.57 -9.09
CA LEU A 384 5.26 -61.55 -8.13
C LEU A 384 5.28 -61.02 -6.70
N ASP A 385 5.63 -59.75 -6.52
CA ASP A 385 5.66 -59.09 -5.21
C ASP A 385 4.27 -59.00 -4.55
N LYS A 386 3.20 -58.93 -5.37
CA LYS A 386 1.82 -58.94 -4.88
C LYS A 386 1.28 -60.32 -4.50
N PHE A 387 1.95 -61.42 -4.88
CA PHE A 387 1.51 -62.75 -4.50
C PHE A 387 1.80 -63.04 -3.02
N SER A 388 0.91 -63.81 -2.38
CA SER A 388 1.21 -64.39 -1.07
C SER A 388 2.51 -65.20 -1.09
N GLU A 389 3.25 -65.22 0.01
CA GLU A 389 4.53 -65.92 0.13
C GLU A 389 4.46 -67.38 -0.34
N ARG A 390 3.36 -68.08 -0.01
CA ARG A 390 3.12 -69.46 -0.45
C ARG A 390 3.00 -69.59 -1.96
N LYS A 391 2.23 -68.70 -2.60
CA LYS A 391 2.02 -68.70 -4.05
C LYS A 391 3.32 -68.33 -4.77
N LEU A 392 4.02 -67.30 -4.28
CA LEU A 392 5.33 -66.90 -4.77
C LEU A 392 6.33 -68.07 -4.74
N ALA A 393 6.48 -68.74 -3.59
CA ALA A 393 7.37 -69.89 -3.45
C ALA A 393 7.01 -71.03 -4.42
N SER A 394 5.71 -71.31 -4.59
CA SER A 394 5.25 -72.34 -5.53
C SER A 394 5.59 -71.98 -6.98
N VAL A 395 5.34 -70.75 -7.40
CA VAL A 395 5.68 -70.27 -8.75
C VAL A 395 7.20 -70.32 -8.98
N LEU A 396 8.00 -69.87 -8.01
CA LEU A 396 9.46 -69.90 -8.10
C LEU A 396 10.02 -71.33 -8.21
N SER A 397 9.40 -72.32 -7.55
CA SER A 397 9.81 -73.73 -7.65
C SER A 397 9.60 -74.35 -9.04
N ASN A 398 8.74 -73.74 -9.86
CA ASN A 398 8.50 -74.13 -11.26
C ASN A 398 9.43 -73.39 -12.25
N LEU A 399 10.36 -72.56 -11.77
CA LEU A 399 11.38 -71.89 -12.59
C LEU A 399 12.73 -72.60 -12.49
N ASP A 400 13.60 -72.38 -13.49
CA ASP A 400 14.98 -72.87 -13.45
C ASP A 400 15.72 -72.23 -12.26
N ASN A 401 16.53 -73.00 -11.52
CA ASN A 401 17.20 -72.56 -10.27
C ASN A 401 17.91 -71.20 -10.37
N ASN A 402 18.59 -70.92 -11.49
CA ASN A 402 19.27 -69.64 -11.71
C ASN A 402 18.28 -68.47 -11.76
N LEU A 403 17.19 -68.62 -12.50
CA LEU A 403 16.18 -67.58 -12.67
C LEU A 403 15.41 -67.33 -11.37
N ALA A 404 15.06 -68.39 -10.64
CA ALA A 404 14.41 -68.27 -9.33
C ALA A 404 15.30 -67.51 -8.32
N SER A 405 16.61 -67.83 -8.31
CA SER A 405 17.60 -67.14 -7.47
C SER A 405 17.72 -65.65 -7.84
N ASP A 406 17.80 -65.35 -9.14
CA ASP A 406 17.90 -63.98 -9.64
C ASP A 406 16.66 -63.13 -9.28
N ILE A 407 15.46 -63.69 -9.46
CA ILE A 407 14.20 -63.02 -9.08
C ILE A 407 14.14 -62.77 -7.58
N THR A 408 14.46 -63.79 -6.77
CA THR A 408 14.45 -63.66 -5.30
C THR A 408 15.38 -62.53 -4.85
N LYS A 409 16.57 -62.45 -5.45
CA LYS A 409 17.51 -61.36 -5.18
C LYS A 409 16.93 -59.99 -5.56
N LYS A 410 16.29 -59.87 -6.72
CA LYS A 410 15.67 -58.62 -7.19
C LYS A 410 14.48 -58.17 -6.34
N LEU A 411 13.67 -59.11 -5.84
CA LEU A 411 12.56 -58.81 -4.93
C LEU A 411 13.03 -58.43 -3.52
N SER A 412 14.21 -58.92 -3.10
CA SER A 412 14.79 -58.60 -1.78
C SER A 412 15.50 -57.25 -1.70
N LEU A 413 15.75 -56.58 -2.84
CA LEU A 413 16.37 -55.27 -2.88
C LEU A 413 15.28 -54.19 -2.79
N PRO A 414 15.48 -53.10 -2.01
CA PRO A 414 14.56 -51.98 -2.02
C PRO A 414 14.49 -51.39 -3.43
N GLN A 415 13.27 -51.27 -3.97
CA GLN A 415 12.99 -50.70 -5.30
C GLN A 415 12.70 -49.20 -5.25
#